data_AF-A0A1F6BUW7-F1
#
_entry.id   AF-A0A1F6BUW7-F1
#
_cell.length_a   1.000
_cell.length_b   1.000
_cell.length_c   1.000
_cell.angle_alpha   90.00
_cell.angle_beta   90.00
_cell.angle_gamma   90.00
#
_symmetry.space_group_name_H-M   'P 1'
#
loop_
_entity.id
_entity.type
_entity.pdbx_description
1 polymer ?
#
loop_
_entity_poly.entity_id
_entity_poly.type
_entity_poly.pdbx_seq_one_letter_code
_entity_poly.pdbx_strand_id
1 'polypeptide(L)'
;MKMMNSYVVEMLERPDFKVVGKHENIELVEMSVATLGFKKGARYDKICKRAIELGLQLCPAEVGPQLRLQYQNQPKSETLHIAMRAIRVPYLGANILTVYGGLWLGLDDGTLAAKWGPGARIVFLRPREFPEGGEGG
;
A
#
# COMPACT_ATOMS: atom_id res chain seq x y z
N MET A 1 18.55 0.28 2.80
CA MET A 1 17.42 0.56 3.70
C MET A 1 17.98 1.13 5.00
N LYS A 2 17.72 2.39 5.37
CA LYS A 2 18.13 2.91 6.69
C LYS A 2 16.91 2.91 7.61
N MET A 3 16.86 1.87 8.45
CA MET A 3 15.95 1.67 9.58
C MET A 3 14.56 1.11 9.24
N MET A 4 14.37 -0.13 9.70
CA MET A 4 13.13 -0.85 9.91
C MET A 4 13.10 -1.18 11.40
N ASN A 5 11.96 -1.04 12.07
CA ASN A 5 11.84 -1.56 13.44
C ASN A 5 11.72 -3.10 13.40
N SER A 6 11.87 -3.75 14.56
CA SER A 6 11.82 -5.22 14.68
C SER A 6 10.51 -5.80 14.18
N TYR A 7 9.40 -5.08 14.31
CA TYR A 7 8.09 -5.54 13.85
C TYR A 7 7.94 -5.57 12.33
N VAL A 8 8.58 -4.64 11.62
CA VAL A 8 8.61 -4.69 10.16
C VAL A 8 9.39 -5.93 9.71
N VAL A 9 10.54 -6.22 10.33
CA VAL A 9 11.31 -7.44 10.05
C VAL A 9 10.45 -8.68 10.30
N GLU A 10 9.78 -8.73 11.44
CA GLU A 10 8.86 -9.81 11.79
C GLU A 10 7.73 -9.97 10.76
N MET A 11 7.16 -8.88 10.24
CA MET A 11 6.16 -8.93 9.16
C MET A 11 6.74 -9.56 7.88
N LEU A 12 7.95 -9.17 7.47
CA LEU A 12 8.58 -9.66 6.25
C LEU A 12 8.88 -11.17 6.31
N GLU A 13 9.06 -11.70 7.52
CA GLU A 13 9.30 -13.13 7.78
C GLU A 13 7.97 -13.93 7.89
N ARG A 14 6.80 -13.27 7.84
CA ARG A 14 5.51 -13.98 7.91
C ARG A 14 5.26 -14.77 6.62
N PRO A 15 4.72 -16.00 6.71
CA PRO A 15 4.28 -16.77 5.53
C PRO A 15 3.25 -16.06 4.65
N ASP A 16 2.50 -15.12 5.23
CA ASP A 16 1.50 -14.31 4.51
C ASP A 16 2.13 -13.17 3.70
N PHE A 17 3.39 -12.83 3.97
CA PHE A 17 4.17 -11.90 3.15
C PHE A 17 4.68 -12.65 1.91
N LYS A 18 3.95 -12.48 0.81
CA LYS A 18 4.27 -13.13 -0.47
C LYS A 18 4.97 -12.15 -1.40
N VAL A 19 6.07 -12.60 -1.98
CA VAL A 19 6.84 -11.91 -3.02
C VAL A 19 6.44 -12.53 -4.35
N VAL A 20 6.15 -11.71 -5.36
CA VAL A 20 5.91 -12.20 -6.71
C VAL A 20 7.27 -12.58 -7.30
N GLY A 21 7.49 -13.87 -7.59
CA GLY A 21 8.76 -14.40 -8.11
C GLY A 21 9.10 -13.96 -9.54
N LYS A 22 8.47 -12.89 -10.04
CA LYS A 22 8.66 -12.35 -11.37
C LYS A 22 8.84 -10.84 -11.27
N HIS A 23 9.86 -10.32 -11.95
CA HIS A 23 10.02 -8.88 -12.12
C HIS A 23 8.93 -8.34 -13.04
N GLU A 24 8.15 -7.38 -12.54
CA GLU A 24 7.09 -6.73 -13.29
C GLU A 24 7.08 -5.22 -12.98
N ASN A 25 6.94 -4.40 -14.02
CA ASN A 25 6.68 -2.97 -13.86
C ASN A 25 5.20 -2.76 -13.58
N ILE A 26 4.86 -2.36 -12.36
CA ILE A 26 3.50 -2.00 -11.95
C ILE A 26 3.37 -0.48 -11.91
N GLU A 27 2.16 0.00 -12.16
CA GLU A 27 1.84 1.42 -11.98
C GLU A 27 1.14 1.62 -10.64
N LEU A 28 1.67 2.55 -9.85
CA LEU A 28 1.12 2.90 -8.54
C LEU A 28 0.35 4.22 -8.65
N VAL A 29 -0.84 4.25 -8.05
CA VAL A 29 -1.67 5.45 -7.96
C VAL A 29 -1.82 5.80 -6.50
N GLU A 30 -1.47 7.03 -6.17
CA GLU A 30 -1.69 7.59 -4.86
C GLU A 30 -3.02 8.35 -4.82
N MET A 31 -3.84 8.09 -3.81
CA MET A 31 -5.05 8.85 -3.55
C MET A 31 -5.15 9.22 -2.08
N SER A 32 -5.58 10.46 -1.80
CA SER A 32 -6.00 10.79 -0.44
C SER A 32 -7.36 10.13 -0.12
N VAL A 33 -7.60 9.85 1.15
CA VAL A 33 -8.91 9.37 1.63
C VAL A 33 -10.04 10.35 1.25
N ALA A 34 -9.76 11.65 1.24
CA ALA A 34 -10.69 12.66 0.77
C ALA A 34 -10.99 12.55 -0.75
N THR A 35 -9.98 12.29 -1.58
CA THR A 35 -10.12 12.13 -3.05
C THR A 35 -10.95 10.88 -3.40
N LEU A 36 -10.91 9.84 -2.56
CA LEU A 36 -11.80 8.67 -2.68
C LEU A 36 -13.27 8.98 -2.34
N GLY A 37 -13.57 10.18 -1.82
CA GLY A 37 -14.91 10.65 -1.47
C GLY A 37 -15.18 10.75 0.03
N PHE A 38 -14.21 10.41 0.89
CA PHE A 38 -14.39 10.37 2.34
C PHE A 38 -13.84 11.64 3.01
N LYS A 39 -14.58 12.75 2.90
CA LYS A 39 -14.18 14.08 3.40
C LYS A 39 -13.90 14.15 4.91
N LYS A 40 -14.44 13.21 5.70
CA LYS A 40 -14.23 13.13 7.17
C LYS A 40 -13.32 11.98 7.58
N GLY A 41 -12.67 11.32 6.63
CA GLY A 41 -11.99 10.05 6.85
C GLY A 41 -12.95 8.86 6.73
N ALA A 42 -12.38 7.66 6.72
CA ALA A 42 -13.14 6.42 6.58
C ALA A 42 -12.40 5.23 7.18
N ARG A 43 -13.13 4.12 7.35
CA ARG A 43 -12.53 2.85 7.72
C ARG A 43 -11.75 2.26 6.54
N TYR A 44 -10.69 1.51 6.85
CA TYR A 44 -9.82 0.90 5.85
C TYR A 44 -10.56 -0.01 4.87
N ASP A 45 -11.56 -0.78 5.34
CA ASP A 45 -12.40 -1.61 4.47
C ASP A 45 -13.20 -0.80 3.44
N LYS A 46 -13.75 0.35 3.86
CA LYS A 46 -14.48 1.26 2.97
C LYS A 46 -13.56 1.95 1.97
N ILE A 47 -12.34 2.31 2.39
CA ILE A 47 -11.30 2.88 1.54
C ILE A 47 -10.92 1.88 0.44
N CYS A 48 -10.57 0.65 0.83
CA CYS A 48 -10.21 -0.42 -0.11
C CYS A 48 -11.36 -0.73 -1.07
N LYS A 49 -12.59 -0.89 -0.54
CA LYS A 49 -13.77 -1.16 -1.37
C LYS A 49 -13.99 -0.04 -2.40
N ARG A 50 -13.89 1.22 -1.97
CA ARG A 50 -14.10 2.37 -2.85
C ARG A 50 -13.04 2.46 -3.94
N ALA A 51 -11.78 2.18 -3.63
CA ALA A 51 -10.72 2.14 -4.64
C ALA A 51 -10.99 1.04 -5.69
N ILE A 52 -11.46 -0.14 -5.26
CA ILE A 52 -11.84 -1.23 -6.17
C ILE A 52 -13.04 -0.84 -7.05
N GLU A 53 -14.05 -0.17 -6.51
CA GLU A 53 -15.19 0.37 -7.29
C GLU A 53 -14.75 1.40 -8.35
N LEU A 54 -13.60 2.06 -8.15
CA LEU A 54 -12.99 3.01 -9.09
C LEU A 54 -12.02 2.32 -10.08
N GLY A 55 -11.95 0.99 -10.09
CA GLY A 55 -11.09 0.24 -10.98
C GLY A 55 -9.63 0.11 -10.51
N LEU A 56 -9.32 0.46 -9.27
CA LEU A 56 -7.99 0.24 -8.69
C LEU A 56 -7.90 -1.14 -8.02
N GLN A 57 -6.68 -1.58 -7.72
CA GLN A 57 -6.42 -2.84 -7.03
C GLN A 57 -5.59 -2.63 -5.76
N LEU A 58 -5.68 -3.59 -4.84
CA LEU A 58 -4.77 -3.67 -3.71
C LEU A 58 -3.38 -4.09 -4.22
N CYS A 59 -2.36 -3.45 -3.67
CA CYS A 59 -0.96 -3.77 -3.91
C CYS A 59 -0.59 -5.13 -3.30
N PRO A 60 0.32 -5.87 -3.96
CA PRO A 60 1.15 -6.88 -3.28
C PRO A 60 1.91 -6.26 -2.11
N ALA A 61 2.17 -7.04 -1.05
CA ALA A 61 2.86 -6.56 0.15
C ALA A 61 4.28 -6.03 -0.16
N GLU A 62 4.97 -6.65 -1.12
CA GLU A 62 6.32 -6.26 -1.53
C GLU A 62 6.43 -4.85 -2.11
N VAL A 63 5.30 -4.23 -2.51
CA VAL A 63 5.27 -2.84 -2.97
C VAL A 63 5.86 -1.90 -1.92
N GLY A 64 5.61 -2.11 -0.63
CA GLY A 64 6.17 -1.28 0.43
C GLY A 64 7.71 -1.28 0.43
N PRO A 65 8.36 -2.44 0.59
CA PRO A 65 9.81 -2.56 0.51
C PRO A 65 10.40 -2.10 -0.83
N GLN A 66 9.80 -2.48 -1.96
CA GLN A 66 10.29 -2.11 -3.29
C GLN A 66 10.21 -0.60 -3.52
N LEU A 67 9.06 0.02 -3.20
CA LEU A 67 8.89 1.47 -3.30
C LEU A 67 9.90 2.18 -2.40
N ARG A 68 10.14 1.67 -1.19
CA ARG A 68 11.13 2.26 -0.29
C ARG A 68 12.56 2.20 -0.86
N LEU A 69 12.94 1.10 -1.51
CA LEU A 69 14.25 0.94 -2.14
C LEU A 69 14.44 1.88 -3.33
N GLN A 70 13.37 2.08 -4.12
CA GLN A 70 13.42 2.83 -5.38
C GLN A 70 13.18 4.35 -5.20
N TYR A 71 12.31 4.75 -4.29
CA TYR A 71 11.93 6.14 -4.11
C TYR A 71 12.86 6.88 -3.13
N GLN A 72 14.09 7.19 -3.56
CA GLN A 72 15.11 7.75 -2.66
C GLN A 72 14.92 9.24 -2.33
N ASN A 73 14.34 10.01 -3.24
CA ASN A 73 14.14 11.46 -3.11
C ASN A 73 12.79 11.81 -2.47
N GLN A 74 12.31 10.98 -1.55
CA GLN A 74 11.03 11.20 -0.89
C GLN A 74 11.08 12.41 0.06
N PRO A 75 10.10 13.34 -0.01
CA PRO A 75 9.99 14.43 0.96
C PRO A 75 9.90 13.91 2.40
N LYS A 76 10.59 14.57 3.34
CA LYS A 76 10.61 14.14 4.76
C LYS A 76 9.23 14.12 5.42
N SER A 77 8.33 15.01 5.01
CA SER A 77 6.96 15.12 5.54
C SER A 77 5.99 14.15 4.87
N GLU A 78 6.40 13.43 3.82
CA GLU A 78 5.51 12.53 3.11
C GLU A 78 5.37 11.20 3.85
N THR A 79 4.16 10.67 3.84
CA THR A 79 3.86 9.32 4.33
C THR A 79 2.92 8.66 3.33
N LEU A 80 3.28 7.47 2.86
CA LEU A 80 2.53 6.70 1.89
C LEU A 80 2.13 5.35 2.50
N HIS A 81 0.82 5.11 2.62
CA HIS A 81 0.29 3.87 3.16
C HIS A 81 -0.04 2.91 2.02
N ILE A 82 0.52 1.71 2.04
CA ILE A 82 0.30 0.75 0.96
C ILE A 82 -1.06 0.08 1.16
N ALA A 83 -1.97 0.24 0.20
CA ALA A 83 -3.23 -0.49 0.19
C ALA A 83 -2.96 -1.97 -0.11
N MET A 84 -2.78 -2.79 0.91
CA MET A 84 -2.48 -4.21 0.78
C MET A 84 -3.39 -5.01 1.70
N ARG A 85 -3.49 -6.32 1.44
CA ARG A 85 -4.09 -7.20 2.46
C ARG A 85 -3.23 -7.12 3.72
N ALA A 86 -3.85 -6.73 4.83
CA ALA A 86 -3.16 -6.62 6.10
C ALA A 86 -2.59 -7.96 6.54
N ILE A 87 -1.37 -7.94 7.06
CA ILE A 87 -0.65 -9.12 7.55
C ILE A 87 -0.67 -9.08 9.08
N ARG A 88 -0.95 -10.22 9.70
CA ARG A 88 -0.94 -10.34 11.16
C ARG A 88 0.50 -10.43 11.66
N VAL A 89 0.87 -9.48 12.51
CA VAL A 89 2.10 -9.46 13.29
C VAL A 89 1.76 -9.78 14.76
N PRO A 90 2.45 -10.74 15.40
CA PRO A 90 2.33 -10.97 16.84
C PRO A 90 2.40 -9.67 17.66
N TYR A 91 1.57 -9.57 18.70
CA TYR A 91 1.44 -8.41 19.61
C TYR A 91 0.97 -7.08 18.98
N LEU A 92 1.00 -6.94 17.65
CA LEU A 92 0.60 -5.75 16.91
C LEU A 92 -0.73 -5.89 16.15
N GLY A 93 -1.17 -7.13 15.89
CA GLY A 93 -2.41 -7.38 15.14
C GLY A 93 -2.23 -7.26 13.62
N ALA A 94 -3.30 -6.91 12.91
CA ALA A 94 -3.30 -6.81 11.45
C ALA A 94 -2.77 -5.44 11.00
N ASN A 95 -1.64 -5.44 10.31
CA ASN A 95 -0.96 -4.22 9.90
C ASN A 95 -0.74 -4.18 8.39
N ILE A 96 -0.61 -2.96 7.86
CA ILE A 96 -0.14 -2.69 6.50
C ILE A 96 1.24 -2.05 6.55
N LEU A 97 1.91 -1.98 5.39
CA LEU A 97 3.20 -1.32 5.26
C LEU A 97 3.02 0.16 4.95
N THR A 98 3.87 0.99 5.54
CA THR A 98 3.91 2.43 5.32
C THR A 98 5.33 2.88 5.00
N VAL A 99 5.45 3.70 3.95
CA VAL A 99 6.70 4.30 3.49
C VAL A 99 6.74 5.75 3.96
N TYR A 100 7.60 6.04 4.94
CA TYR A 100 7.76 7.37 5.53
C TYR A 100 8.94 8.12 4.92
N GLY A 101 8.81 9.43 4.77
CA GLY A 101 9.92 10.32 4.45
C GLY A 101 11.15 10.08 5.32
N GLY A 102 12.34 10.35 4.77
CA GLY A 102 13.60 10.05 5.46
C GLY A 102 14.04 8.58 5.37
N LEU A 103 13.52 7.83 4.39
CA LEU A 103 13.93 6.46 4.05
C LEU A 103 13.54 5.37 5.06
N TRP A 104 12.41 5.56 5.75
CA TRP A 104 11.87 4.60 6.70
C TRP A 104 10.75 3.76 6.09
N LEU A 105 10.70 2.50 6.52
CA LEU A 105 9.59 1.57 6.31
C LEU A 105 9.03 1.20 7.69
N GLY A 106 7.71 1.29 7.86
CA GLY A 106 7.04 0.95 9.11
C GLY A 106 5.70 0.28 8.88
N LEU A 107 4.95 0.15 9.96
CA LEU A 107 3.66 -0.52 10.02
C LEU A 107 2.60 0.46 10.51
N ASP A 108 1.40 0.37 9.95
CA ASP A 108 0.21 1.07 10.45
C ASP A 108 -0.98 0.10 10.54
N ASP A 109 -1.99 0.48 11.31
CA ASP A 109 -3.18 -0.34 11.55
C ASP A 109 -3.92 -0.65 10.24
N GLY A 110 -3.83 -1.92 9.86
CA GLY A 110 -4.44 -2.49 8.67
C GLY A 110 -5.78 -3.17 8.96
N THR A 111 -6.26 -3.09 10.20
CA THR A 111 -7.54 -3.70 10.57
C THR A 111 -8.65 -3.09 9.73
N LEU A 112 -9.61 -3.90 9.30
CA LEU A 112 -10.77 -3.43 8.54
C LEU A 112 -11.61 -2.36 9.28
N ALA A 113 -11.43 -2.22 10.60
CA ALA A 113 -12.04 -1.20 11.44
C ALA A 113 -11.18 0.06 11.66
N ALA A 114 -9.90 0.03 11.26
CA ALA A 114 -8.96 1.15 11.40
C ALA A 114 -9.50 2.38 10.68
N LYS A 115 -9.53 3.53 11.37
CA LYS A 115 -10.01 4.80 10.81
C LYS A 115 -8.83 5.63 10.32
N TRP A 116 -8.93 6.05 9.08
CA TRP A 116 -7.94 6.89 8.42
C TRP A 116 -8.49 8.29 8.19
N GLY A 117 -7.68 9.30 8.51
CA GLY A 117 -8.05 10.70 8.31
C GLY A 117 -8.15 11.07 6.83
N PRO A 118 -8.88 12.14 6.48
CA PRO A 118 -9.10 12.54 5.08
C PRO A 118 -7.81 12.86 4.32
N GLY A 119 -6.77 13.34 5.01
CA GLY A 119 -5.45 13.64 4.43
C GLY A 119 -4.52 12.43 4.28
N ALA A 120 -4.90 11.24 4.76
CA ALA A 120 -4.05 10.05 4.62
C ALA A 120 -3.91 9.68 3.14
N ARG A 121 -2.66 9.50 2.70
CA ARG A 121 -2.30 9.18 1.31
C ARG A 121 -2.14 7.67 1.18
N ILE A 122 -3.01 7.05 0.40
CA ILE A 122 -3.07 5.61 0.22
C ILE A 122 -2.61 5.27 -1.20
N VAL A 123 -1.70 4.31 -1.32
CA VAL A 123 -1.11 3.85 -2.58
C VAL A 123 -1.81 2.57 -3.03
N PHE A 124 -2.37 2.60 -4.23
CA PHE A 124 -3.05 1.49 -4.89
C PHE A 124 -2.31 1.08 -6.16
N LEU A 125 -2.60 -0.12 -6.64
CA LEU A 125 -2.16 -0.57 -7.95
C LEU A 125 -3.16 -0.12 -9.01
N ARG A 126 -2.68 0.46 -10.11
CA ARG A 126 -3.47 0.67 -11.32
C ARG A 126 -3.39 -0.60 -12.16
N PRO A 127 -4.53 -1.26 -12.47
CA PRO A 127 -4.52 -2.39 -13.38
C PRO A 127 -3.92 -1.97 -14.71
N ARG A 128 -3.12 -2.84 -15.32
CA ARG A 128 -2.73 -2.66 -16.71
C ARG A 128 -4.00 -2.73 -17.56
N GLU A 129 -4.28 -1.68 -18.31
CA GLU A 129 -5.24 -1.76 -19.39
C GLU A 129 -4.67 -2.73 -20.42
N PHE A 130 -5.30 -3.90 -20.58
CA PHE A 130 -5.13 -4.68 -21.80
C PHE A 130 -6.02 -4.00 -22.84
N PRO A 131 -5.50 -3.50 -23.96
CA PRO A 131 -6.38 -3.06 -25.03
C PRO A 131 -7.21 -4.27 -25.48
N GLU A 132 -8.53 -4.20 -25.27
CA GLU A 132 -9.47 -5.10 -25.94
C GLU A 132 -9.43 -4.77 -27.43
N GLY A 133 -8.85 -5.66 -28.24
CA GLY A 133 -8.85 -5.54 -29.70
C GLY A 133 -7.45 -5.49 -30.31
N GLY A 134 -6.83 -6.66 -30.43
CA GLY A 134 -5.75 -6.90 -31.37
C GLY A 134 -6.16 -7.99 -32.35
N GLU A 135 -7.16 -7.73 -33.18
CA GLU A 135 -7.27 -8.40 -34.48
C GLU A 135 -6.31 -7.68 -35.45
N GLY A 136 -5.50 -8.46 -36.17
CA GLY A 136 -4.87 -8.03 -37.42
C GLY A 136 -3.33 -8.06 -37.44
N GLY A 137 -2.79 -9.07 -38.12
CA GLY A 137 -1.38 -9.22 -38.49
C GLY A 137 -1.05 -10.64 -38.90
#